data_AF-A0A554JJ40-F1
#
_entry.id   AF-A0A554JJ40-F1
#
_cell.length_a   1.000
_cell.length_b   1.000
_cell.length_c   1.000
_cell.angle_alpha   90.00
_cell.angle_beta   90.00
_cell.angle_gamma   90.00
#
_symmetry.space_group_name_H-M   'P 1'
#
loop_
_entity.id
_entity.type
_entity.pdbx_description
1 polymer ?
#
loop_
_entity_poly.entity_id
_entity_poly.type
_entity_poly.pdbx_seq_one_letter_code
_entity_poly.pdbx_strand_id
1 'polypeptide(L)'
;SPGATYNRGETRFTIPGFKGDPRYDTFYVQGASISGGFIGSEPAVAPSDLAQATDLIKQGLSQAAQSSLASQVPPGFIAVPGSLQVTFGTLSQTPGQGNTAILAQTANMSGVIVKVSSLAISVAKETVQNYKGEDVAFEDIAAVSVATATSTKQGDTITLMLSGTPTLVWQYDPATLKAALVGKKKATFQSIVESFAPAISRAEAKVRPFWESSFPSNPDKINVVTGE
;
A
#
# COMPACT_ATOMS: atom_id res chain seq x y z
N SER A 1 20.79 45.06 -11.51
CA SER A 1 20.86 45.57 -10.12
C SER A 1 19.54 45.28 -9.41
N PRO A 2 19.54 45.03 -8.10
CA PRO A 2 18.32 44.74 -7.34
C PRO A 2 17.57 46.03 -6.93
N GLY A 3 16.33 45.90 -6.45
CA GLY A 3 15.58 46.99 -5.80
C GLY A 3 14.19 47.27 -6.37
N ALA A 4 13.34 47.91 -5.57
CA ALA A 4 11.96 48.25 -5.94
C ALA A 4 11.87 49.20 -7.14
N THR A 5 12.94 49.96 -7.41
CA THR A 5 13.09 50.81 -8.60
C THR A 5 13.13 50.02 -9.92
N TYR A 6 13.36 48.71 -9.85
CA TYR A 6 13.32 47.79 -10.98
C TYR A 6 11.99 47.06 -11.12
N ASN A 7 11.06 47.23 -10.17
CA ASN A 7 9.69 46.79 -10.36
C ASN A 7 9.06 47.63 -11.48
N ARG A 8 8.36 46.96 -12.39
CA ARG A 8 7.70 47.57 -13.54
C ARG A 8 6.30 46.99 -13.64
N GLY A 9 5.32 47.83 -13.95
CA GLY A 9 4.04 47.31 -14.43
C GLY A 9 4.21 46.58 -15.75
N GLU A 10 3.11 46.16 -16.35
CA GLU A 10 3.14 45.63 -17.72
C GLU A 10 3.90 46.60 -18.64
N THR A 11 4.96 46.10 -19.27
CA THR A 11 5.92 46.94 -19.99
C THR A 11 6.17 46.39 -21.37
N ARG A 12 6.15 47.28 -22.36
CA ARG A 12 6.53 46.97 -23.73
C ARG A 12 8.06 47.07 -23.89
N PHE A 13 8.69 45.97 -24.29
CA PHE A 13 10.11 45.92 -24.60
C PHE A 13 10.32 46.00 -26.11
N THR A 14 10.88 47.12 -26.57
CA THR A 14 11.27 47.36 -27.97
C THR A 14 12.71 46.94 -28.20
N ILE A 15 13.08 46.63 -29.44
CA ILE A 15 14.47 46.32 -29.81
C ILE A 15 15.23 47.62 -30.08
N PRO A 16 16.24 48.01 -29.25
CA PRO A 16 16.93 49.30 -29.40
C PRO A 16 17.59 49.51 -30.76
N GLY A 17 18.04 48.42 -31.41
CA GLY A 17 18.64 48.46 -32.74
C GLY A 17 17.69 48.86 -33.89
N PHE A 18 16.38 48.92 -33.65
CA PHE A 18 15.41 49.42 -34.63
C PHE A 18 15.08 50.90 -34.45
N LYS A 19 15.67 51.60 -33.49
CA LYS A 19 15.36 53.01 -33.22
C LYS A 19 15.58 53.87 -34.48
N GLY A 20 14.51 54.47 -34.99
CA GLY A 20 14.49 55.27 -36.23
C GLY A 20 13.96 54.53 -37.47
N ASP A 21 13.68 53.23 -37.37
CA ASP A 21 13.04 52.40 -38.40
C ASP A 21 11.59 52.08 -37.99
N PRO A 22 10.62 51.97 -38.93
CA PRO A 22 9.23 51.63 -38.63
C PRO A 22 9.05 50.34 -37.81
N ARG A 23 10.02 49.41 -37.88
CA ARG A 23 10.01 48.17 -37.10
C ARG A 23 10.12 48.38 -35.59
N TYR A 24 10.58 49.54 -35.12
CA TYR A 24 10.70 49.85 -33.70
C TYR A 24 9.33 49.80 -32.98
N ASP A 25 8.29 50.29 -33.65
CA ASP A 25 6.94 50.39 -33.08
C ASP A 25 6.12 49.10 -33.27
N THR A 26 6.47 48.29 -34.28
CA THR A 26 5.72 47.07 -34.62
C THR A 26 6.31 45.78 -34.05
N PHE A 27 7.62 45.74 -33.75
CA PHE A 27 8.28 44.58 -33.16
C PHE A 27 8.64 44.84 -31.70
N TYR A 28 7.81 44.31 -30.81
CA TYR A 28 8.01 44.40 -29.37
C TYR A 28 7.57 43.13 -28.65
N VAL A 29 8.05 42.97 -27.43
CA VAL A 29 7.56 41.95 -26.49
C VAL A 29 6.76 42.67 -25.39
N GLN A 30 5.54 42.21 -25.14
CA GLN A 30 4.76 42.68 -24.00
C GLN A 30 5.13 41.81 -22.79
N GLY A 31 5.80 42.40 -21.80
CA GLY A 31 6.09 41.74 -20.53
C GLY A 31 4.97 41.94 -19.52
N ALA A 32 4.67 40.89 -18.75
CA ALA A 32 3.83 41.01 -17.56
C ALA A 32 4.52 41.88 -16.49
N SER A 33 3.75 42.30 -15.49
CA SER A 33 4.26 43.06 -14.34
C SER A 33 5.43 42.34 -13.67
N ILE A 34 6.53 43.05 -13.47
CA ILE A 34 7.71 42.61 -12.72
C ILE A 34 7.61 43.20 -11.31
N SER A 35 7.49 42.35 -10.31
CA SER A 35 7.38 42.72 -8.90
C SER A 35 8.36 41.91 -8.04
N GLY A 36 8.56 42.32 -6.78
CA GLY A 36 9.42 41.60 -5.82
C GLY A 36 10.86 42.12 -5.72
N GLY A 37 11.24 43.15 -6.49
CA GLY A 37 12.47 43.89 -6.28
C GLY A 37 12.43 44.63 -4.94
N PHE A 38 13.43 44.39 -4.09
CA PHE A 38 13.57 45.01 -2.77
C PHE A 38 15.05 45.19 -2.45
N ILE A 39 15.37 46.27 -1.71
CA ILE A 39 16.69 46.48 -1.08
C ILE A 39 16.39 46.87 0.36
N GLY A 40 16.84 46.06 1.32
CA GLY A 40 16.68 46.32 2.74
C GLY A 40 16.75 45.03 3.56
N SER A 41 16.65 45.18 4.88
CA SER A 41 16.44 44.05 5.79
C SER A 41 14.96 43.69 5.81
N GLU A 42 14.63 42.44 5.48
CA GLU A 42 13.29 41.90 5.62
C GLU A 42 13.22 41.01 6.86
N PRO A 43 12.13 41.06 7.65
CA PRO A 43 11.92 40.10 8.72
C PRO A 43 11.94 38.67 8.16
N ALA A 44 12.91 37.88 8.59
CA ALA A 44 13.02 36.47 8.24
C ALA A 44 12.78 35.62 9.48
N VAL A 45 12.21 34.43 9.27
CA VAL A 45 12.09 33.43 10.34
C VAL A 45 13.50 32.98 10.72
N ALA A 46 13.79 32.91 12.03
CA ALA A 46 15.08 32.45 12.50
C ALA A 46 15.34 31.02 12.01
N PRO A 47 16.56 30.68 11.54
CA PRO A 47 16.86 29.35 11.03
C PRO A 47 16.56 28.21 12.02
N SER A 48 16.72 28.46 13.33
CA SER A 48 16.37 27.53 14.40
C SER A 48 14.88 27.22 14.44
N ASP A 49 14.05 28.25 14.32
CA ASP A 49 12.60 28.13 14.44
C ASP A 49 12.03 27.46 13.19
N LEU A 50 12.57 27.80 12.02
CA LEU A 50 12.24 27.14 10.75
C LEU A 50 12.57 25.64 10.81
N ALA A 51 13.76 25.28 11.33
CA ALA A 51 14.18 23.88 11.45
C ALA A 51 13.26 23.11 12.41
N GLN A 52 13.01 23.64 13.61
CA GLN A 52 12.12 23.01 14.59
C GLN A 52 10.70 22.83 14.05
N ALA A 53 10.14 23.87 13.44
CA ALA A 53 8.79 23.81 12.87
C ALA A 53 8.73 22.81 11.70
N THR A 54 9.77 22.74 10.86
CA THR A 54 9.87 21.75 9.79
C THR A 54 9.92 20.33 10.34
N ASP A 55 10.68 20.08 11.39
CA ASP A 55 10.76 18.76 12.01
C ASP A 55 9.43 18.32 12.66
N LEU A 56 8.72 19.25 13.31
CA LEU A 56 7.38 19.00 13.83
C LEU A 56 6.38 18.65 12.71
N ILE A 57 6.42 19.38 11.59
CA ILE A 57 5.58 19.08 10.42
C ILE A 57 5.90 17.68 9.88
N LYS A 58 7.18 17.35 9.70
CA LYS A 58 7.60 16.02 9.22
C LYS A 58 7.15 14.91 10.15
N GLN A 59 7.27 15.10 11.46
CA GLN A 59 6.83 14.13 12.46
C GLN A 59 5.31 13.93 12.39
N GLY A 60 4.53 15.03 12.34
CA GLY A 60 3.08 14.98 12.22
C GLY A 60 2.61 14.29 10.94
N LEU A 61 3.22 14.62 9.80
CA LEU A 61 2.95 13.97 8.51
C LEU A 61 3.29 12.47 8.55
N SER A 62 4.39 12.09 9.21
CA SER A 62 4.79 10.68 9.34
C SER A 62 3.83 9.89 10.22
N GLN A 63 3.30 10.49 11.29
CA GLN A 63 2.31 9.85 12.16
C GLN A 63 0.95 9.71 11.48
N ALA A 64 0.54 10.74 10.73
CA ALA A 64 -0.64 10.68 9.88
C ALA A 64 -0.50 9.59 8.80
N ALA A 65 0.70 9.43 8.23
CA ALA A 65 1.01 8.38 7.27
C ALA A 65 0.77 6.98 7.82
N GLN A 66 1.32 6.69 9.00
CA GLN A 66 1.17 5.38 9.64
C GLN A 66 -0.29 5.07 9.95
N SER A 67 -1.03 6.06 10.46
CA SER A 67 -2.46 5.92 10.78
C SER A 67 -3.31 5.68 9.53
N SER A 68 -3.03 6.43 8.46
CA SER A 68 -3.72 6.27 7.18
C SER A 68 -3.43 4.91 6.54
N LEU A 69 -2.18 4.44 6.59
CA LEU A 69 -1.82 3.12 6.05
C LEU A 69 -2.62 2.02 6.74
N ALA A 70 -2.69 2.03 8.07
CA ALA A 70 -3.45 1.04 8.84
C ALA A 70 -4.94 1.00 8.45
N SER A 71 -5.55 2.15 8.16
CA SER A 71 -6.96 2.24 7.74
C SER A 71 -7.22 1.77 6.30
N GLN A 72 -6.19 1.75 5.46
CA GLN A 72 -6.30 1.42 4.04
C GLN A 72 -5.89 -0.03 3.72
N VAL A 73 -5.39 -0.79 4.69
CA VAL A 73 -5.07 -2.21 4.49
C VAL A 73 -6.38 -3.00 4.31
N PRO A 74 -6.60 -3.66 3.16
CA PRO A 74 -7.80 -4.48 2.96
C PRO A 74 -7.79 -5.73 3.86
N PRO A 75 -8.96 -6.30 4.17
CA PRO A 75 -9.04 -7.59 4.87
C PRO A 75 -8.24 -8.68 4.14
N GLY A 76 -7.52 -9.51 4.91
CA GLY A 76 -6.67 -10.58 4.36
C GLY A 76 -5.29 -10.12 3.87
N PHE A 77 -4.94 -8.84 4.09
CA PHE A 77 -3.61 -8.29 3.86
C PHE A 77 -2.99 -7.81 5.17
N ILE A 78 -1.67 -7.75 5.19
CA ILE A 78 -0.88 -7.14 6.26
C ILE A 78 0.04 -6.08 5.66
N ALA A 79 0.17 -4.93 6.32
CA ALA A 79 1.20 -3.97 5.99
C ALA A 79 2.57 -4.52 6.42
N VAL A 80 3.60 -4.30 5.61
CA VAL A 80 4.97 -4.72 5.93
C VAL A 80 5.64 -3.61 6.76
N PRO A 81 5.94 -3.84 8.05
CA PRO A 81 6.69 -2.89 8.87
C PRO A 81 8.04 -2.55 8.23
N GLY A 82 8.42 -1.27 8.25
CA GLY A 82 9.65 -0.77 7.64
C GLY A 82 9.56 -0.45 6.14
N SER A 83 8.46 -0.83 5.47
CA SER A 83 8.27 -0.53 4.03
C SER A 83 7.74 0.88 3.73
N LEU A 84 7.26 1.60 4.74
CA LEU A 84 6.67 2.93 4.56
C LEU A 84 7.73 3.96 4.16
N GLN A 85 7.61 4.47 2.95
CA GLN A 85 8.40 5.58 2.45
C GLN A 85 7.56 6.85 2.44
N VAL A 86 8.14 7.93 2.97
CA VAL A 86 7.52 9.26 3.01
C VAL A 86 8.42 10.21 2.23
N THR A 87 7.88 10.78 1.16
CA THR A 87 8.55 11.80 0.35
C THR A 87 7.90 13.14 0.62
N PHE A 88 8.65 14.04 1.26
CA PHE A 88 8.18 15.39 1.56
C PHE A 88 8.29 16.28 0.32
N GLY A 89 7.21 17.01 0.03
CA GLY A 89 7.18 18.05 -1.00
C GLY A 89 7.85 19.34 -0.55
N THR A 90 7.76 20.35 -1.41
CA THR A 90 8.31 21.68 -1.12
C THR A 90 7.63 22.30 0.09
N LEU A 91 8.44 22.82 1.02
CA LEU A 91 7.96 23.62 2.14
C LEU A 91 7.56 25.01 1.60
N SER A 92 6.30 25.37 1.81
CA SER A 92 5.78 26.71 1.53
C SER A 92 5.78 27.53 2.81
N GLN A 93 6.23 28.78 2.71
CA GLN A 93 6.21 29.75 3.80
C GLN A 93 5.41 30.97 3.35
N THR A 94 4.45 31.38 4.18
CA THR A 94 3.64 32.59 3.95
C THR A 94 3.64 33.47 5.21
N PRO A 95 3.48 34.80 5.07
CA PRO A 95 3.36 35.68 6.23
C PRO A 95 2.13 35.34 7.09
N GLY A 96 2.32 35.20 8.39
CA GLY A 96 1.24 35.05 9.37
C GLY A 96 0.86 36.38 10.02
N GLN A 97 -0.10 36.34 10.95
CA GLN A 97 -0.44 37.53 11.76
C GLN A 97 0.59 37.73 12.88
N GLY A 98 1.02 38.98 13.08
CA GLY A 98 1.86 39.38 14.21
C GLY A 98 3.23 38.69 14.24
N ASN A 99 4.18 39.13 13.42
CA ASN A 99 5.57 38.65 13.37
C ASN A 99 5.72 37.10 13.35
N THR A 100 4.72 36.40 12.80
CA THR A 100 4.72 34.95 12.60
C THR A 100 4.79 34.60 11.12
N ALA A 101 5.16 33.35 10.84
CA ALA A 101 5.07 32.77 9.51
C ALA A 101 4.26 31.47 9.57
N ILE A 102 3.51 31.19 8.51
CA ILE A 102 2.78 29.95 8.33
C ILE A 102 3.60 29.05 7.41
N LEU A 103 3.91 27.86 7.90
CA LEU A 103 4.60 26.82 7.15
C LEU A 103 3.62 25.74 6.74
N ALA A 104 3.68 25.33 5.48
CA ALA A 104 2.87 24.24 4.94
C ALA A 104 3.76 23.31 4.11
N GLN A 105 3.59 22.00 4.28
CA GLN A 105 4.30 20.99 3.51
C GLN A 105 3.37 19.84 3.17
N THR A 106 3.49 19.32 1.96
CA THR A 106 2.81 18.09 1.54
C THR A 106 3.75 16.90 1.68
N ALA A 107 3.19 15.69 1.81
CA ALA A 107 3.95 14.45 1.76
C ALA A 107 3.24 13.41 0.90
N ASN A 108 4.01 12.68 0.10
CA ASN A 108 3.57 11.49 -0.61
C ASN A 108 4.05 10.26 0.14
N MET A 109 3.19 9.26 0.26
CA MET A 109 3.41 8.10 1.12
C MET A 109 3.18 6.83 0.33
N SER A 110 4.13 5.89 0.38
CA SER A 110 3.99 4.57 -0.24
C SER A 110 4.43 3.50 0.75
N GLY A 111 3.59 2.50 0.97
CA GLY A 111 3.92 1.32 1.77
C GLY A 111 3.60 0.05 1.01
N VAL A 112 4.13 -1.07 1.48
CA VAL A 112 3.93 -2.38 0.87
C VAL A 112 2.98 -3.17 1.76
N ILE A 113 1.99 -3.80 1.12
CA ILE A 113 1.08 -4.75 1.75
C ILE A 113 1.25 -6.12 1.11
N VAL A 114 1.05 -7.18 1.90
CA VAL A 114 1.19 -8.56 1.45
C VAL A 114 -0.07 -9.33 1.80
N LYS A 115 -0.54 -10.17 0.86
CA LYS A 115 -1.70 -11.04 1.10
C LYS A 115 -1.30 -12.18 2.03
N VAL A 116 -2.04 -12.38 3.11
CA VAL A 116 -1.74 -13.37 4.15
C VAL A 116 -1.71 -14.79 3.58
N SER A 117 -2.63 -15.14 2.69
CA SER A 117 -2.67 -16.47 2.07
C SER A 117 -1.44 -16.75 1.20
N SER A 118 -0.96 -15.75 0.46
CA SER A 118 0.26 -15.87 -0.35
C SER A 118 1.50 -16.02 0.52
N LEU A 119 1.53 -15.34 1.67
CA LEU A 119 2.60 -15.50 2.65
C LEU A 119 2.62 -16.92 3.24
N ALA A 120 1.46 -17.47 3.59
CA ALA A 120 1.33 -18.82 4.12
C ALA A 120 1.84 -19.88 3.12
N ILE A 121 1.47 -19.75 1.84
CA ILE A 121 1.96 -20.61 0.76
C ILE A 121 3.49 -20.50 0.62
N SER A 122 4.04 -19.29 0.68
CA SER A 122 5.49 -19.11 0.60
C SER A 122 6.21 -19.76 1.78
N VAL A 123 5.70 -19.62 3.00
CA VAL A 123 6.27 -20.30 4.18
C VAL A 123 6.17 -21.82 4.04
N ALA A 124 5.04 -22.34 3.56
CA ALA A 124 4.87 -23.78 3.32
C ALA A 124 5.89 -24.34 2.31
N LYS A 125 6.15 -23.61 1.21
CA LYS A 125 7.16 -24.01 0.21
C LYS A 125 8.57 -24.14 0.78
N GLU A 126 8.92 -23.25 1.71
CA GLU A 126 10.26 -23.22 2.30
C GLU A 126 10.42 -24.21 3.46
N THR A 127 9.33 -24.56 4.17
CA THR A 127 9.40 -25.30 5.45
C THR A 127 8.82 -26.71 5.39
N VAL A 128 7.87 -26.99 4.50
CA VAL A 128 7.16 -28.27 4.44
C VAL A 128 7.75 -29.13 3.32
N GLN A 129 8.31 -30.28 3.69
CA GLN A 129 8.85 -31.23 2.71
C GLN A 129 7.75 -31.75 1.79
N ASN A 130 8.05 -31.80 0.48
CA ASN A 130 7.15 -32.30 -0.56
C ASN A 130 5.81 -31.54 -0.70
N TYR A 131 5.72 -30.30 -0.22
CA TYR A 131 4.56 -29.44 -0.45
C TYR A 131 4.36 -29.18 -1.95
N LYS A 132 3.15 -29.39 -2.46
CA LYS A 132 2.83 -29.34 -3.90
C LYS A 132 2.09 -28.08 -4.29
N GLY A 133 1.92 -27.13 -3.37
CA GLY A 133 1.21 -25.88 -3.60
C GLY A 133 -0.27 -25.95 -3.29
N GLU A 134 -0.67 -26.85 -2.39
CA GLU A 134 -2.03 -26.94 -1.85
C GLU A 134 -2.44 -25.66 -1.11
N ASP A 135 -3.72 -25.43 -0.86
CA ASP A 135 -4.13 -24.23 -0.11
C ASP A 135 -3.84 -24.37 1.39
N VAL A 136 -3.26 -23.31 1.97
CA VAL A 136 -2.75 -23.30 3.34
C VAL A 136 -3.03 -21.95 3.97
N ALA A 137 -3.27 -21.94 5.27
CA ALA A 137 -3.42 -20.72 6.05
C ALA A 137 -2.62 -20.82 7.35
N PHE A 138 -2.28 -19.67 7.90
CA PHE A 138 -1.81 -19.60 9.28
C PHE A 138 -2.98 -19.88 10.22
N GLU A 139 -2.77 -20.73 11.22
CA GLU A 139 -3.70 -20.87 12.34
C GLU A 139 -3.86 -19.53 13.08
N ASP A 140 -2.71 -18.89 13.35
CA ASP A 140 -2.64 -17.53 13.88
C ASP A 140 -1.54 -16.75 13.14
N ILE A 141 -1.94 -15.69 12.43
CA ILE A 141 -1.01 -14.80 11.74
C ILE A 141 -0.18 -13.96 12.72
N ALA A 142 -0.65 -13.73 13.95
CA ALA A 142 0.09 -12.97 14.95
C ALA A 142 1.35 -13.71 15.44
N ALA A 143 1.43 -15.03 15.24
CA ALA A 143 2.63 -15.83 15.49
C ALA A 143 3.76 -15.58 14.47
N VAL A 144 3.49 -14.79 13.41
CA VAL A 144 4.46 -14.42 12.37
C VAL A 144 4.77 -12.93 12.46
N SER A 145 6.04 -12.63 12.72
CA SER A 145 6.55 -11.27 12.56
C SER A 145 7.11 -11.11 11.15
N VAL A 146 6.63 -10.09 10.44
CA VAL A 146 7.11 -9.73 9.10
C VAL A 146 7.85 -8.41 9.17
N ALA A 147 9.00 -8.32 8.52
CA ALA A 147 9.75 -7.08 8.36
C ALA A 147 10.37 -7.01 6.96
N THR A 148 10.67 -5.80 6.48
CA THR A 148 11.50 -5.63 5.29
C THR A 148 12.95 -6.03 5.58
N ALA A 149 13.55 -6.87 4.74
CA ALA A 149 14.98 -7.21 4.82
C ALA A 149 15.87 -6.13 4.16
N THR A 150 15.33 -5.34 3.22
CA THR A 150 16.02 -4.22 2.55
C THR A 150 15.07 -3.07 2.26
N SER A 151 15.59 -1.83 2.24
CA SER A 151 14.82 -0.64 1.81
C SER A 151 14.81 -0.56 0.28
N THR A 152 14.10 -1.46 -0.41
CA THR A 152 14.00 -1.34 -1.87
C THR A 152 13.08 -0.20 -2.26
N LYS A 153 13.52 0.58 -3.27
CA LYS A 153 12.70 1.59 -3.92
C LYS A 153 11.46 0.92 -4.55
N GLN A 154 10.38 1.68 -4.62
CA GLN A 154 9.13 1.26 -5.25
C GLN A 154 9.40 0.78 -6.69
N GLY A 155 9.16 -0.51 -6.98
CA GLY A 155 9.31 -1.10 -8.33
C GLY A 155 10.20 -2.34 -8.42
N ASP A 156 11.05 -2.61 -7.42
CA ASP A 156 11.92 -3.79 -7.39
C ASP A 156 11.37 -4.94 -6.52
N THR A 157 11.92 -6.15 -6.68
CA THR A 157 11.65 -7.28 -5.80
C THR A 157 11.92 -6.91 -4.33
N ILE A 158 10.95 -7.17 -3.46
CA ILE A 158 11.07 -6.88 -2.02
C ILE A 158 11.40 -8.18 -1.31
N THR A 159 12.51 -8.18 -0.57
CA THR A 159 12.87 -9.28 0.32
C THR A 159 12.28 -9.02 1.69
N LEU A 160 11.52 -10.00 2.19
CA LEU A 160 10.93 -9.96 3.52
C LEU A 160 11.69 -10.89 4.44
N MET A 161 11.91 -10.45 5.67
CA MET A 161 12.37 -11.30 6.76
C MET A 161 11.15 -11.71 7.58
N LEU A 162 10.99 -13.02 7.75
CA LEU A 162 9.96 -13.59 8.61
C LEU A 162 10.62 -14.22 9.84
N SER A 163 10.02 -14.04 10.99
CA SER A 163 10.42 -14.71 12.24
C SER A 163 9.20 -15.18 13.02
N GLY A 164 9.39 -16.21 13.83
CA GLY A 164 8.34 -16.86 14.61
C GLY A 164 8.24 -18.35 14.33
N THR A 165 7.24 -18.98 14.95
CA THR A 165 6.96 -20.41 14.83
C THR A 165 5.47 -20.63 14.56
N PRO A 166 4.97 -20.22 13.38
CA PRO A 166 3.56 -20.37 13.07
C PRO A 166 3.16 -21.83 12.83
N THR A 167 1.92 -22.16 13.20
CA THR A 167 1.26 -23.37 12.71
C THR A 167 0.59 -23.08 11.37
N LEU A 168 0.85 -23.93 10.38
CA LEU A 168 0.15 -23.92 9.11
C LEU A 168 -0.94 -24.99 9.10
N VAL A 169 -2.14 -24.60 8.65
CA VAL A 169 -3.29 -25.49 8.55
C VAL A 169 -3.69 -25.60 7.09
N TRP A 170 -3.76 -26.83 6.59
CA TRP A 170 -4.23 -27.11 5.24
C TRP A 170 -5.71 -26.74 5.11
N GLN A 171 -6.01 -26.09 4.01
CA GLN A 171 -7.36 -25.64 3.70
C GLN A 171 -7.94 -26.53 2.61
N TYR A 172 -9.24 -26.78 2.71
CA TYR A 172 -10.01 -27.43 1.66
C TYR A 172 -11.28 -26.61 1.43
N ASP A 173 -11.78 -26.61 0.21
CA ASP A 173 -13.05 -25.96 -0.10
C ASP A 173 -14.21 -26.96 0.14
N PRO A 174 -15.10 -26.70 1.13
CA PRO A 174 -16.25 -27.56 1.39
C PRO A 174 -17.20 -27.63 0.19
N ALA A 175 -17.31 -26.57 -0.63
CA ALA A 175 -18.17 -26.56 -1.80
C ALA A 175 -17.63 -27.49 -2.89
N THR A 176 -16.32 -27.46 -3.14
CA THR A 176 -15.65 -28.40 -4.06
C THR A 176 -15.77 -29.85 -3.59
N LEU A 177 -15.57 -30.12 -2.28
CA LEU A 177 -15.79 -31.44 -1.72
C LEU A 177 -17.25 -31.90 -1.90
N LYS A 178 -18.21 -31.02 -1.59
CA LYS A 178 -19.64 -31.29 -1.77
C LYS A 178 -19.96 -31.63 -3.23
N ALA A 179 -19.47 -30.83 -4.17
CA ALA A 179 -19.67 -31.05 -5.61
C ALA A 179 -19.07 -32.39 -6.08
N ALA A 180 -17.91 -32.79 -5.53
CA ALA A 180 -17.31 -34.08 -5.83
C ALA A 180 -18.15 -35.27 -5.31
N LEU A 181 -18.96 -35.07 -4.26
CA LEU A 181 -19.80 -36.10 -3.64
C LEU A 181 -21.19 -36.23 -4.25
N VAL A 182 -21.76 -35.17 -4.84
CA VAL A 182 -23.13 -35.17 -5.38
C VAL A 182 -23.38 -36.34 -6.33
N GLY A 183 -24.41 -37.15 -6.03
CA GLY A 183 -24.83 -38.28 -6.85
C GLY A 183 -23.80 -39.43 -6.97
N LYS A 184 -22.66 -39.37 -6.26
CA LYS A 184 -21.66 -40.45 -6.27
C LYS A 184 -22.07 -41.61 -5.40
N LYS A 185 -21.55 -42.80 -5.70
CA LYS A 185 -21.77 -44.00 -4.88
C LYS A 185 -21.01 -43.87 -3.56
N LYS A 186 -21.59 -44.38 -2.47
CA LYS A 186 -20.93 -44.41 -1.16
C LYS A 186 -19.57 -45.13 -1.21
N ALA A 187 -19.45 -46.16 -2.06
CA ALA A 187 -18.21 -46.90 -2.27
C ALA A 187 -17.04 -46.06 -2.81
N THR A 188 -17.31 -44.95 -3.52
CA THR A 188 -16.26 -44.07 -4.06
C THR A 188 -15.84 -42.98 -3.07
N PHE A 189 -16.48 -42.89 -1.90
CA PHE A 189 -16.22 -41.85 -0.91
C PHE A 189 -14.75 -41.76 -0.52
N GLN A 190 -14.13 -42.91 -0.22
CA GLN A 190 -12.74 -42.97 0.22
C GLN A 190 -11.78 -42.41 -0.84
N SER A 191 -11.96 -42.82 -2.11
CA SER A 191 -11.14 -42.32 -3.22
C SER A 191 -11.35 -40.82 -3.48
N ILE A 192 -12.56 -40.31 -3.28
CA ILE A 192 -12.83 -38.87 -3.38
C ILE A 192 -12.07 -38.13 -2.26
N VAL A 193 -12.17 -38.58 -1.01
CA VAL A 193 -11.47 -37.95 0.12
C VAL A 193 -9.95 -37.98 -0.07
N GLU A 194 -9.40 -39.08 -0.57
CA GLU A 194 -7.97 -39.21 -0.89
C GLU A 194 -7.49 -38.21 -1.96
N SER A 195 -8.37 -37.79 -2.87
CA SER A 195 -8.03 -36.75 -3.85
C SER A 195 -7.86 -35.35 -3.23
N PHE A 196 -8.35 -35.14 -2.00
CA PHE A 196 -8.14 -33.92 -1.21
C PHE A 196 -6.99 -34.08 -0.20
N ALA A 197 -6.25 -35.18 -0.21
CA ALA A 197 -5.03 -35.29 0.59
C ALA A 197 -4.00 -34.25 0.11
N PRO A 198 -3.24 -33.61 1.00
CA PRO A 198 -3.19 -33.81 2.46
C PRO A 198 -4.22 -32.99 3.26
N ALA A 199 -5.04 -32.15 2.62
CA ALA A 199 -5.93 -31.22 3.33
C ALA A 199 -7.02 -31.91 4.16
N ILE A 200 -7.45 -33.10 3.76
CA ILE A 200 -8.37 -33.93 4.54
C ILE A 200 -7.64 -35.19 5.01
N SER A 201 -7.37 -35.28 6.32
CA SER A 201 -6.72 -36.44 6.92
C SER A 201 -7.68 -37.62 7.13
N ARG A 202 -8.91 -37.32 7.58
CA ARG A 202 -9.97 -38.30 7.81
C ARG A 202 -11.33 -37.65 7.58
N ALA A 203 -12.23 -38.39 6.96
CA ALA A 203 -13.62 -37.98 6.81
C ALA A 203 -14.56 -39.18 7.01
N GLU A 204 -15.75 -38.91 7.53
CA GLU A 204 -16.78 -39.93 7.73
C GLU A 204 -18.09 -39.51 7.07
N ALA A 205 -18.68 -40.41 6.28
CA ALA A 205 -19.95 -40.18 5.61
C ALA A 205 -21.10 -40.87 6.34
N LYS A 206 -22.08 -40.09 6.79
CA LYS A 206 -23.34 -40.58 7.37
C LYS A 206 -24.49 -40.32 6.38
N VAL A 207 -24.89 -41.34 5.64
CA VAL A 207 -26.00 -41.26 4.67
C VAL A 207 -27.31 -41.61 5.36
N ARG A 208 -28.34 -40.76 5.16
CA ARG A 208 -29.71 -41.01 5.63
C ARG A 208 -30.69 -40.91 4.44
N PRO A 209 -31.54 -41.91 4.25
CA PRO A 209 -31.61 -43.16 5.01
C PRO A 209 -30.39 -44.08 4.80
N PHE A 210 -30.08 -44.94 5.77
CA PHE A 210 -28.82 -45.71 5.78
C PHE A 210 -28.73 -46.78 4.68
N TRP A 211 -29.87 -47.16 4.09
CA TRP A 211 -29.96 -48.12 2.99
C TRP A 211 -29.56 -47.52 1.64
N GLU A 212 -29.42 -46.20 1.55
CA GLU A 212 -29.09 -45.56 0.29
C GLU A 212 -27.63 -45.79 -0.08
N SER A 213 -27.41 -46.27 -1.30
CA SER A 213 -26.08 -46.64 -1.80
C SER A 213 -25.31 -45.46 -2.41
N SER A 214 -25.96 -44.30 -2.55
CA SER A 214 -25.43 -43.10 -3.17
C SER A 214 -25.68 -41.86 -2.33
N PHE A 215 -24.85 -40.85 -2.52
CA PHE A 215 -25.08 -39.52 -1.97
C PHE A 215 -26.22 -38.83 -2.74
N PRO A 216 -27.01 -37.97 -2.07
CA PRO A 216 -28.08 -37.22 -2.73
C PRO A 216 -27.60 -36.45 -3.97
N SER A 217 -28.42 -36.44 -5.02
CA SER A 217 -28.16 -35.62 -6.23
C SER A 217 -28.41 -34.12 -5.99
N ASN A 218 -29.18 -33.77 -4.94
CA ASN A 218 -29.35 -32.39 -4.54
C ASN A 218 -28.21 -32.00 -3.57
N PRO A 219 -27.35 -31.03 -3.91
CA PRO A 219 -26.27 -30.58 -3.04
C PRO A 219 -26.75 -30.05 -1.69
N ASP A 220 -27.95 -29.48 -1.60
CA ASP A 220 -28.50 -28.93 -0.34
C ASP A 220 -28.78 -30.03 0.70
N LYS A 221 -28.90 -31.29 0.26
CA LYS A 221 -29.07 -32.45 1.15
C LYS A 221 -27.76 -33.02 1.67
N ILE A 222 -26.61 -32.46 1.27
CA ILE A 222 -25.30 -32.83 1.80
C ILE A 222 -24.87 -31.75 2.77
N ASN A 223 -24.45 -32.14 3.98
CA ASN A 223 -23.88 -31.22 4.95
C ASN A 223 -22.44 -31.66 5.27
N VAL A 224 -21.51 -30.71 5.22
CA VAL A 224 -20.10 -30.93 5.55
C VAL A 224 -19.84 -30.24 6.88
N VAL A 225 -19.37 -31.01 7.85
CA VAL A 225 -19.03 -30.52 9.18
C VAL A 225 -17.57 -30.89 9.42
N THR A 226 -16.74 -29.89 9.68
CA THR A 226 -15.34 -30.12 10.08
C THR A 226 -15.34 -30.54 11.55
N GLY A 227 -14.72 -31.69 11.85
CA GLY A 227 -14.49 -32.11 13.24
C GLY A 227 -13.41 -31.23 13.86
N GLU A 228 -13.60 -30.85 15.13
CA GLU A 228 -12.56 -30.28 15.97
C GLU A 228 -11.44 -31.31 16.25
#